data_AF-A0A441VHS0-F1
#
_entry.id   AF-A0A441VHS0-F1
#
_cell.length_a   1.000
_cell.length_b   1.000
_cell.length_c   1.000
_cell.angle_alpha   90.00
_cell.angle_beta   90.00
_cell.angle_gamma   90.00
#
_symmetry.space_group_name_H-M   'P 1'
#
loop_
_entity.id
_entity.type
_entity.pdbx_description
1 polymer ?
#
loop_
_entity_poly.entity_id
_entity_poly.type
_entity_poly.pdbx_seq_one_letter_code
_entity_poly.pdbx_strand_id
1 'polypeptide(L)'
;MQILDRLDALIDADDCPAAIEEARALLQLEPRSDALTHAIDDFLLDLMTACFIVECYGRGFELLARTLARRRLAKIRLLSGGIDAAWDE
;
A
#
# COMPACT_ATOMS: atom_id res chain seq x y z
N MET A 1 -2.81 -3.62 13.67
CA MET A 1 -2.55 -3.40 12.23
C MET A 1 -3.65 -2.57 11.55
N GLN A 2 -4.14 -1.50 12.21
CA GLN A 2 -5.33 -0.73 11.78
C GLN A 2 -5.11 0.10 10.50
N ILE A 3 -3.86 0.51 10.24
CA ILE A 3 -3.48 1.32 9.06
C ILE A 3 -3.58 0.53 7.75
N LEU A 4 -3.20 -0.76 7.75
CA LEU A 4 -3.28 -1.58 6.52
C LEU A 4 -4.75 -1.88 6.14
N ASP A 5 -5.61 -2.06 7.13
CA ASP A 5 -7.05 -2.25 6.90
C ASP A 5 -7.72 -0.96 6.42
N ARG A 6 -7.25 0.19 6.93
CA ARG A 6 -7.68 1.50 6.43
C ARG A 6 -7.22 1.73 4.99
N LEU A 7 -6.01 1.34 4.62
CA LEU A 7 -5.53 1.40 3.24
C LEU A 7 -6.40 0.56 2.30
N ASP A 8 -6.76 -0.66 2.69
CA ASP A 8 -7.70 -1.49 1.90
C ASP A 8 -9.04 -0.78 1.67
N ALA A 9 -9.61 -0.18 2.72
CA ALA A 9 -10.87 0.54 2.62
C ALA A 9 -10.78 1.77 1.69
N LEU A 10 -9.66 2.50 1.73
CA LEU A 10 -9.43 3.65 0.86
C LEU A 10 -9.22 3.24 -0.61
N ILE A 11 -8.52 2.12 -0.83
CA ILE A 11 -8.35 1.52 -2.17
C ILE A 11 -9.71 1.09 -2.74
N ASP A 12 -10.61 0.57 -1.91
CA ASP A 12 -11.95 0.15 -2.33
C ASP A 12 -12.89 1.33 -2.61
N ALA A 13 -12.69 2.45 -1.91
CA ALA A 13 -13.40 3.70 -2.12
C ALA A 13 -12.85 4.53 -3.29
N ASP A 14 -11.76 4.09 -3.94
CA ASP A 14 -10.99 4.86 -4.92
C ASP A 14 -10.54 6.25 -4.39
N ASP A 15 -10.32 6.38 -3.08
CA ASP A 15 -9.87 7.62 -2.43
C ASP A 15 -8.33 7.73 -2.45
N CYS A 16 -7.82 8.05 -3.63
CA CYS A 16 -6.40 8.17 -3.92
C CYS A 16 -5.64 9.13 -2.99
N PRO A 17 -6.10 10.39 -2.77
CA PRO A 17 -5.40 11.32 -1.88
C PRO A 17 -5.28 10.80 -0.46
N ALA A 18 -6.36 10.26 0.11
CA ALA A 18 -6.32 9.71 1.47
C ALA A 18 -5.43 8.45 1.55
N ALA A 19 -5.48 7.57 0.53
CA ALA A 19 -4.64 6.37 0.49
C ALA A 19 -3.14 6.72 0.44
N ILE A 20 -2.75 7.76 -0.29
CA ILE A 20 -1.36 8.24 -0.36
C ILE A 20 -0.90 8.76 1.01
N GLU A 21 -1.70 9.57 1.69
CA GLU A 21 -1.36 10.07 3.02
C GLU A 21 -1.24 8.93 4.04
N GLU A 22 -2.15 7.95 3.99
CA GLU A 22 -2.10 6.78 4.86
C GLU A 22 -0.84 5.91 4.59
N ALA A 23 -0.44 5.79 3.32
CA ALA A 23 0.78 5.10 2.92
C ALA A 23 2.04 5.86 3.37
N ARG A 24 2.04 7.20 3.36
CA ARG A 24 3.13 8.01 3.94
C ARG A 24 3.21 7.84 5.44
N ALA A 25 2.09 7.70 6.13
CA ALA A 25 2.07 7.43 7.56
C ALA A 25 2.75 6.08 7.88
N LEU A 26 2.61 5.06 7.02
CA LEU A 26 3.37 3.81 7.17
C LEU A 26 4.88 4.04 7.20
N LEU A 27 5.42 4.99 6.42
CA LEU A 27 6.84 5.37 6.40
C LEU A 27 7.31 6.10 7.67
N GLN A 28 6.41 6.55 8.53
CA GLN A 28 6.77 7.16 9.83
C GLN A 28 6.75 6.15 10.99
N LEU A 29 6.24 4.94 10.77
CA LEU A 29 6.19 3.91 11.81
C LEU A 29 7.53 3.19 11.92
N GLU A 30 8.17 3.28 13.08
CA GLU A 30 9.37 2.50 13.43
C GLU A 30 9.04 1.51 14.56
N PRO A 31 9.73 0.36 14.67
CA PRO A 31 10.84 -0.11 13.83
C PRO A 31 10.41 -0.92 12.59
N ARG A 32 11.22 -0.92 11.52
CA ARG A 32 10.98 -1.71 10.28
C ARG A 32 12.25 -2.33 9.72
N SER A 33 12.11 -3.41 8.94
CA SER A 33 13.19 -3.94 8.10
C SER A 33 13.34 -3.13 6.81
N ASP A 34 14.54 -3.12 6.22
CA ASP A 34 14.80 -2.50 4.92
C ASP A 34 13.87 -3.03 3.82
N ALA A 35 13.58 -4.35 3.87
CA ALA A 35 12.65 -4.98 2.94
C ALA A 35 11.22 -4.43 3.05
N LEU A 36 10.76 -4.16 4.28
CA LEU A 36 9.45 -3.55 4.51
C LEU A 36 9.44 -2.09 4.06
N THR A 37 10.50 -1.33 4.36
CA THR A 37 10.66 0.07 3.89
C THR A 37 10.59 0.14 2.36
N HIS A 38 11.36 -0.69 1.65
CA HIS A 38 11.31 -0.75 0.19
C HIS A 38 9.95 -1.19 -0.36
N ALA A 39 9.24 -2.09 0.31
CA ALA A 39 7.91 -2.49 -0.11
C ALA A 39 6.87 -1.37 0.05
N ILE A 40 7.01 -0.52 1.07
CA ILE A 40 6.17 0.66 1.27
C ILE A 40 6.49 1.73 0.21
N ASP A 41 7.77 1.98 -0.08
CA ASP A 41 8.18 2.91 -1.14
C ASP A 41 7.66 2.48 -2.52
N ASP A 42 7.83 1.19 -2.88
CA ASP A 42 7.28 0.60 -4.10
C ASP A 42 5.76 0.79 -4.18
N PHE A 43 5.05 0.55 -3.07
CA PHE A 43 3.61 0.72 -3.01
C PHE A 43 3.19 2.17 -3.23
N LEU A 44 3.87 3.13 -2.59
CA LEU A 44 3.58 4.55 -2.73
C LEU A 44 3.79 5.01 -4.18
N LEU A 45 4.89 4.60 -4.81
CA LEU A 45 5.19 4.94 -6.20
C LEU A 45 4.14 4.37 -7.16
N ASP A 46 3.79 3.09 -7.00
CA ASP A 46 2.78 2.43 -7.83
C ASP A 46 1.39 3.04 -7.63
N LEU A 47 1.03 3.39 -6.39
CA LEU A 47 -0.24 4.04 -6.07
C LEU A 47 -0.33 5.42 -6.72
N MET A 48 0.69 6.25 -6.57
CA MET A 48 0.75 7.58 -7.22
C MET A 48 0.66 7.46 -8.76
N THR A 49 1.36 6.48 -9.34
CA THR A 49 1.32 6.22 -10.77
C THR A 49 -0.07 5.77 -11.22
N ALA A 50 -0.71 4.88 -10.47
CA ALA A 50 -2.04 4.39 -10.77
C ALA A 50 -3.10 5.50 -10.67
N CYS A 51 -3.03 6.36 -9.64
CA CYS A 51 -3.89 7.53 -9.49
C CYS A 51 -3.71 8.49 -10.67
N PHE A 52 -2.47 8.81 -11.04
CA PHE A 52 -2.17 9.63 -12.22
C PHE A 52 -2.77 9.04 -13.51
N ILE A 53 -2.66 7.73 -13.72
CA ILE A 53 -3.23 7.08 -14.90
C ILE A 53 -4.76 7.18 -14.91
N VAL A 54 -5.42 6.90 -13.78
CA VAL A 54 -6.88 6.97 -13.67
C VAL A 54 -7.37 8.40 -13.89
N GLU A 55 -6.69 9.39 -13.30
CA GLU A 55 -7.01 10.81 -13.47
C GLU A 55 -6.82 11.28 -14.92
N CYS A 56 -5.75 10.87 -15.60
CA CYS A 56 -5.42 11.37 -16.94
C CYS A 56 -6.14 10.63 -18.07
N TYR A 57 -6.39 9.32 -17.92
CA TYR A 57 -6.88 8.45 -18.99
C TYR A 57 -8.31 7.94 -18.74
N GLY A 58 -8.89 8.20 -17.56
CA GLY A 58 -10.30 7.98 -17.26
C GLY A 58 -10.70 6.50 -17.08
N ARG A 59 -12.00 6.24 -17.29
CA ARG A 59 -12.67 4.98 -16.96
C ARG A 59 -12.14 3.79 -17.75
N GLY A 60 -11.74 2.75 -17.04
CA GLY A 60 -11.21 1.48 -17.57
C GLY A 60 -9.97 0.99 -16.83
N PHE A 61 -9.27 1.89 -16.12
CA PHE A 61 -8.06 1.55 -15.38
C PHE A 61 -8.29 1.37 -13.88
N GLU A 62 -9.45 1.74 -13.33
CA GLU A 62 -9.73 1.68 -11.89
C GLU A 62 -9.58 0.25 -11.35
N LEU A 63 -10.10 -0.74 -12.07
CA LEU A 63 -9.96 -2.14 -11.67
C LEU A 63 -8.50 -2.59 -11.66
N LEU A 64 -7.70 -2.16 -12.64
CA LEU A 64 -6.29 -2.49 -12.74
C LEU A 64 -5.47 -1.78 -11.65
N ALA A 65 -5.75 -0.50 -11.42
CA ALA A 65 -5.18 0.31 -10.35
C ALA A 65 -5.45 -0.32 -8.97
N ARG A 66 -6.71 -0.67 -8.69
CA ARG A 66 -7.11 -1.34 -7.45
C ARG A 66 -6.43 -2.70 -7.29
N THR A 67 -6.33 -3.47 -8.39
CA THR A 67 -5.64 -4.77 -8.38
C THR A 67 -4.16 -4.62 -8.07
N LEU A 68 -3.48 -3.64 -8.67
CA LEU A 68 -2.07 -3.35 -8.40
C LEU A 68 -1.87 -2.93 -6.94
N ALA A 69 -2.67 -1.97 -6.45
CA ALA A 69 -2.61 -1.48 -5.08
C ALA A 69 -2.79 -2.60 -4.06
N ARG A 70 -3.80 -3.48 -4.25
CA ARG A 70 -4.03 -4.65 -3.37
C ARG A 70 -2.88 -5.65 -3.39
N ARG A 71 -2.27 -5.91 -4.55
CA ARG A 71 -1.10 -6.82 -4.64
C ARG A 71 0.10 -6.27 -3.88
N ARG A 72 0.36 -4.96 -4.00
CA ARG A 72 1.44 -4.29 -3.27
C ARG A 72 1.15 -4.24 -1.76
N LEU A 73 -0.08 -3.95 -1.37
CA LEU A 73 -0.50 -3.97 0.04
C LEU A 73 -0.40 -5.38 0.65
N ALA A 74 -0.70 -6.44 -0.11
CA ALA A 74 -0.49 -7.82 0.33
C ALA A 74 0.99 -8.13 0.59
N LYS A 75 1.90 -7.62 -0.24
CA LYS A 75 3.35 -7.73 0.00
C LYS A 75 3.77 -7.03 1.30
N ILE A 76 3.25 -5.83 1.56
CA ILE A 76 3.48 -5.10 2.82
C ILE A 76 2.99 -5.94 4.01
N ARG A 77 1.77 -6.50 3.95
CA ARG A 77 1.21 -7.36 5.01
C ARG A 77 2.10 -8.58 5.29
N LEU A 78 2.62 -9.23 4.26
CA LEU A 78 3.52 -10.38 4.41
C LEU A 78 4.83 -9.98 5.10
N LEU A 79 5.41 -8.84 4.73
CA LEU A 79 6.67 -8.36 5.30
C LEU A 79 6.48 -7.76 6.70
N SER A 80 5.29 -7.25 7.03
CA SER A 80 4.97 -6.75 8.36
C SER A 80 4.62 -7.86 9.35
N GLY A 81 3.98 -8.96 8.90
CA GLY A 81 3.63 -10.12 9.73
C GLY A 81 4.68 -11.23 9.76
N GLY A 82 5.60 -11.26 8.79
CA GLY A 82 6.72 -12.21 8.76
C GLY A 82 7.76 -12.02 9.86
N ILE A 83 7.65 -10.94 10.64
CA ILE A 83 8.50 -10.70 11.81
C ILE A 83 8.00 -11.48 13.03
N ASP A 84 6.70 -11.74 13.17
CA ASP A 84 6.17 -12.47 14.34
C ASP A 84 6.55 -13.95 14.33
N ALA A 85 6.77 -14.56 13.15
CA ALA A 85 7.15 -15.97 13.04
C ALA A 85 8.67 -16.24 13.17
N ALA A 86 9.50 -15.20 13.17
CA ALA A 86 10.96 -15.33 13.22
C ALA A 86 11.53 -15.26 14.65
N TRP A 87 10.69 -15.10 15.66
CA TRP A 87 11.07 -15.04 17.08
C TRP A 87 10.48 -16.18 17.93
N ASP A 88 9.84 -17.16 17.29
CA ASP A 88 9.30 -18.39 17.91
C ASP A 88 10.18 -19.63 17.58
N GLU A 89 11.52 -19.48 17.60
CA GLU A 89 12.49 -20.61 17.63
C GLU A 89 13.50 -20.46 18.78
#